data_AF-A0A7C8DSR6-F1
#
_entry.id   AF-A0A7C8DSR6-F1
#
_cell.length_a   1.000
_cell.length_b   1.000
_cell.length_c   1.000
_cell.angle_alpha   90.00
_cell.angle_beta   90.00
_cell.angle_gamma   90.00
#
_symmetry.space_group_name_H-M   'P 1'
#
loop_
_entity.id
_entity.type
_entity.pdbx_description
1 polymer ?
#
loop_
_entity_poly.entity_id
_entity_poly.type
_entity_poly.pdbx_seq_one_letter_code
_entity_poly.pdbx_strand_id
1 'polypeptide(L)' 'MTERSKIGYIRFTIESYDGMALVSTVDPQKAIIELKISPGCEGMVLELLESLRRDEGLKIGEVL' A
#
# COMPACT_ATOMS: atom_id res chain seq x y z
N MET A 1 -2.40 -19.66 2.73
CA MET A 1 -2.59 -18.49 3.62
C MET A 1 -3.10 -17.36 2.73
N THR A 2 -4.34 -16.95 2.94
CA THR A 2 -5.17 -16.22 1.97
C THR A 2 -4.74 -14.76 1.84
N GLU A 3 -4.61 -14.26 0.61
CA GLU A 3 -4.04 -12.94 0.26
C GLU A 3 -4.71 -11.74 0.93
N ARG A 4 -5.96 -11.90 1.40
CA ARG A 4 -6.72 -10.85 2.11
C ARG A 4 -6.07 -10.38 3.41
N SER A 5 -5.37 -11.25 4.14
CA SER A 5 -4.70 -10.87 5.38
C SER A 5 -3.55 -9.87 5.13
N LYS A 6 -2.92 -9.93 3.95
CA LYS A 6 -1.87 -8.96 3.55
C LYS A 6 -2.44 -7.58 3.23
N ILE A 7 -3.65 -7.52 2.67
CA ILE A 7 -4.35 -6.26 2.38
C ILE A 7 -4.63 -5.50 3.69
N GLY A 8 -5.11 -6.22 4.72
CA GLY A 8 -5.35 -5.63 6.04
C GLY A 8 -4.08 -5.07 6.69
N TYR A 9 -2.95 -5.77 6.56
CA TYR A 9 -1.66 -5.33 7.08
C TYR A 9 -1.16 -4.04 6.41
N ILE A 10 -1.23 -3.96 5.07
CA ILE A 10 -0.80 -2.77 4.33
C ILE A 10 -1.70 -1.59 4.65
N ARG A 11 -3.03 -1.81 4.67
CA ARG A 11 -4.00 -0.77 5.01
C ARG A 11 -3.74 -0.20 6.40
N PHE A 12 -3.56 -1.06 7.40
CA PHE A 12 -3.29 -0.64 8.77
C PHE A 12 -1.96 0.12 8.89
N THR A 13 -0.92 -0.34 8.20
CA THR A 13 0.41 0.30 8.23
C THR A 13 0.38 1.69 7.62
N ILE A 14 -0.30 1.85 6.48
CA ILE A 14 -0.37 3.14 5.78
C ILE A 14 -1.35 4.09 6.47
N GLU A 15 -2.51 3.61 6.93
CA GLU A 15 -3.49 4.44 7.67
C GLU A 15 -2.99 4.86 9.06
N SER A 16 -2.02 4.14 9.65
CA SER A 16 -1.36 4.55 10.90
C SER A 16 -0.32 5.67 10.71
N TYR A 17 0.14 5.91 9.48
CA TYR A 17 0.97 7.07 9.15
C TYR A 17 0.06 8.27 8.82
N ASP A 18 -0.30 8.98 9.90
CA ASP A 18 -1.13 10.19 9.99
C ASP A 18 -1.32 10.96 8.65
N GLY A 19 -2.41 10.67 7.94
CA GLY A 19 -2.93 11.49 6.83
C GLY A 19 -2.13 11.53 5.52
N MET A 20 -1.06 10.75 5.37
CA MET A 20 -0.19 10.84 4.18
C MET A 20 -0.71 10.09 2.95
N ALA A 21 -1.44 8.99 3.17
CA ALA A 21 -2.08 8.26 2.08
C ALA A 21 -3.33 7.49 2.53
N LEU A 22 -4.36 7.45 1.68
CA LEU A 22 -5.56 6.65 1.89
C LEU A 22 -5.46 5.35 1.07
N VAL A 23 -5.63 4.19 1.71
CA VAL A 23 -5.64 2.90 1.02
C VAL A 23 -7.07 2.44 0.79
N SER A 24 -7.46 2.31 -0.47
CA SER A 24 -8.74 1.74 -0.89
C SER A 24 -8.51 0.39 -1.55
N THR A 25 -9.30 -0.63 -1.20
CA THR A 25 -9.18 -1.94 -1.86
C THR A 25 -9.99 -1.93 -3.15
N VAL A 26 -9.33 -2.15 -4.29
CA VAL A 26 -9.99 -2.20 -5.61
C VAL A 26 -10.47 -3.61 -5.90
N ASP A 27 -9.62 -4.62 -5.66
CA ASP A 27 -9.96 -6.02 -5.86
C ASP A 27 -9.32 -6.90 -4.77
N PRO A 28 -10.10 -7.37 -3.78
CA PRO A 28 -9.59 -8.23 -2.72
C PRO A 28 -9.34 -9.68 -3.16
N GLN A 29 -9.81 -10.11 -4.34
CA GLN A 29 -9.48 -11.43 -4.90
C GLN A 29 -8.14 -11.42 -5.62
N LYS A 30 -7.73 -10.27 -6.16
CA LYS A 30 -6.46 -10.07 -6.86
C LYS A 30 -5.42 -9.29 -6.04
N ALA A 31 -5.74 -8.96 -4.80
CA ALA A 31 -4.92 -8.14 -3.91
C ALA A 31 -4.52 -6.77 -4.50
N ILE A 32 -5.43 -6.15 -5.27
CA ILE A 32 -5.23 -4.82 -5.86
C ILE A 32 -5.75 -3.76 -4.88
N ILE A 33 -4.88 -2.82 -4.54
CA ILE A 33 -5.19 -1.66 -3.70
C ILE A 33 -4.85 -0.38 -4.44
N GLU A 34 -5.67 0.64 -4.25
CA GLU A 34 -5.46 2.01 -4.69
C GLU A 34 -4.90 2.83 -3.50
N LEU A 35 -3.84 3.58 -3.76
CA LEU A 35 -3.30 4.55 -2.82
C LEU A 35 -3.62 5.96 -3.30
N LYS A 36 -4.31 6.75 -2.47
CA LYS A 36 -4.49 8.19 -2.70
C LYS A 36 -3.46 8.93 -1.87
N ILE A 37 -2.50 9.54 -2.54
CA ILE A 37 -1.39 10.24 -1.89
C ILE A 37 -1.68 11.74 -1.91
N SER A 38 -1.44 12.41 -0.79
CA SER A 38 -1.54 13.87 -0.74
C SER A 38 -0.45 14.52 -1.61
N PRO A 39 -0.77 15.58 -2.37
CA PRO A 39 0.20 16.24 -3.23
C PRO A 39 1.40 16.76 -2.42
N GLY A 40 2.62 16.48 -2.90
CA GLY A 40 3.87 16.78 -2.21
C GLY A 40 4.38 15.68 -1.26
N CYS A 41 3.63 14.59 -1.07
CA CYS A 41 4.02 13.42 -0.27
C CYS A 41 4.34 12.17 -1.13
N GLU A 42 4.35 12.29 -2.45
CA GLU A 42 4.52 11.17 -3.38
C GLU A 42 5.86 10.45 -3.18
N GLY A 43 6.95 11.22 -2.99
CA GLY A 43 8.28 10.66 -2.77
C GLY A 43 8.40 9.83 -1.49
N MET A 44 7.82 10.32 -0.39
CA MET A 44 7.84 9.62 0.90
C MET A 44 7.04 8.32 0.84
N VAL A 45 5.87 8.35 0.18
CA VAL A 45 5.05 7.15 0.00
C VAL A 45 5.74 6.15 -0.93
N LEU A 46 6.39 6.60 -2.00
CA LEU A 46 7.19 5.71 -2.86
C LEU A 46 8.33 5.05 -2.09
N GLU A 47 9.07 5.80 -1.27
CA GLU A 47 10.14 5.24 -0.44
C GLU A 47 9.62 4.19 0.55
N LEU A 48 8.47 4.44 1.18
CA LEU A 48 7.82 3.49 2.07
C LEU A 48 7.41 2.21 1.33
N LEU A 49 6.78 2.34 0.15
CA LEU A 49 6.38 1.21 -0.68
C LEU A 49 7.61 0.39 -1.12
N GLU A 50 8.70 1.06 -1.48
CA GLU A 50 9.97 0.43 -1.82
C GLU A 50 10.62 -0.29 -0.63
N SER A 51 10.54 0.27 0.58
CA SER A 51 10.99 -0.42 1.80
C SER A 51 10.16 -1.67 2.07
N LEU A 52 8.83 -1.58 1.96
CA LEU A 52 7.93 -2.72 2.10
C LEU A 52 8.21 -3.80 1.03
N ARG A 53 8.54 -3.41 -0.19
CA ARG A 53 8.92 -4.36 -1.24
C ARG A 53 10.21 -5.10 -0.91
N ARG A 54 11.22 -4.38 -0.40
CA ARG A 54 12.54 -4.94 -0.07
C ARG A 54 12.54 -5.77 1.20
N ASP A 55 11.97 -5.24 2.27
CA ASP A 55 12.11 -5.78 3.62
C ASP A 55 11.07 -6.87 3.91
N GLU A 56 9.86 -6.72 3.36
CA GLU A 56 8.74 -7.67 3.58
C GLU A 56 8.51 -8.61 2.37
N GLY A 57 9.25 -8.42 1.27
CA GLY A 57 9.12 -9.22 0.05
C GLY A 57 7.76 -9.08 -0.64
N LEU A 58 7.04 -7.97 -0.38
CA LEU A 58 5.73 -7.71 -0.94
C LEU A 58 5.84 -7.33 -2.42
N LYS A 59 5.16 -8.06 -3.30
CA LYS A 59 5.09 -7.73 -4.72
C LYS A 59 4.04 -6.64 -4.95
N ILE A 60 4.48 -5.39 -4.89
CA ILE A 60 3.68 -4.21 -5.20
C ILE A 60 3.98 -3.81 -6.66
N GLY A 61 2.94 -3.55 -7.45
CA GLY A 61 3.06 -3.09 -8.84
C GLY A 61 2.00 -2.03 -9.15
N GLU A 62 2.32 -1.09 -10.04
CA GLU A 62 1.35 -0.13 -10.57
C GLU A 62 0.42 -0.81 -11.58
N VAL A 63 -0.87 -0.49 -11.49
CA VAL A 63 -1.86 -0.85 -12.51
C VAL A 63 -2.12 0.43 -13.31
N LEU A 64 -1.64 0.44 -14.56
CA LEU A 64 -1.87 1.51 -15.55
C LEU A 64 -3.33 1.58 -15.98
#